data_AF-A0A0Q7DK97-F1
#
_entry.id   AF-A0A0Q7DK97-F1
#
_cell.length_a   1.000
_cell.length_b   1.000
_cell.length_c   1.000
_cell.angle_alpha   90.00
_cell.angle_beta   90.00
_cell.angle_gamma   90.00
#
_symmetry.space_group_name_H-M   'P 1'
#
loop_
_entity.id
_entity.type
_entity.pdbx_description
1 polymer ?
#
loop_
_entity_poly.entity_id
_entity_poly.type
_entity_poly.pdbx_seq_one_letter_code
_entity_poly.pdbx_strand_id
1 'polypeptide(L)'
;MAMTADALDAPMARQAAPANVRLPKPRMQWGTALKALQRLLNDKEDTGQVFEIMRALNGTSTADCYQRLLTTTQGGRIAYERQELADRLMDDAWLDSLAPGTVGAAYRDFVRSEELSAEGLAEVSRIEGNEVDIVHPYAWMGRRTRDVHDIWHILSGYHRDGLGESCLVAFSYAQTKGLGWALIALGAASRSRGSDYPYVKAIWQGYQRGKAARWLLGEDYERLLNEPLDAARERLGITPATIYESIPVEARDGAVPARM
;
A
#
# COMPACT_ATOMS: atom_id res chain seq x y z
N MET A 1 10.17 -1.34 60.06
CA MET A 1 11.05 -2.51 59.94
C MET A 1 10.28 -3.58 59.18
N ALA A 2 10.82 -4.01 58.02
CA ALA A 2 10.47 -5.18 57.20
C ALA A 2 9.01 -5.28 56.63
N MET A 3 8.79 -5.22 55.30
CA MET A 3 9.00 -6.29 54.27
C MET A 3 8.00 -7.45 54.49
N THR A 4 7.23 -7.97 53.53
CA THR A 4 7.26 -7.93 52.05
C THR A 4 5.94 -8.54 51.54
N ALA A 5 5.31 -7.90 50.56
CA ALA A 5 4.36 -8.56 49.66
C ALA A 5 5.18 -9.26 48.58
N ASP A 6 5.07 -10.57 48.51
CA ASP A 6 5.76 -11.42 47.54
C ASP A 6 4.66 -12.13 46.73
N ALA A 7 4.51 -11.75 45.46
CA ALA A 7 3.90 -12.54 44.38
C ALA A 7 3.54 -11.64 43.18
N LEU A 8 4.52 -11.08 42.46
CA LEU A 8 4.35 -10.67 41.05
C LEU A 8 5.74 -10.56 40.40
N ASP A 9 6.36 -11.70 40.07
CA ASP A 9 7.44 -11.73 39.08
C ASP A 9 7.54 -13.14 38.49
N ALA A 10 6.73 -13.40 37.46
CA ALA A 10 7.02 -14.46 36.51
C ALA A 10 7.83 -13.83 35.37
N PRO A 11 9.10 -14.22 35.14
CA PRO A 11 9.84 -13.69 34.01
C PRO A 11 9.20 -14.23 32.74
N MET A 12 8.53 -13.36 31.97
CA MET A 12 8.30 -13.63 30.55
C MET A 12 9.65 -13.99 29.97
N ALA A 13 9.78 -15.22 29.45
CA ALA A 13 10.98 -15.70 28.83
C ALA A 13 11.42 -14.68 27.78
N ARG A 14 12.47 -13.90 28.10
CA ARG A 14 13.08 -12.98 27.15
C ARG A 14 13.60 -13.85 26.02
N GLN A 15 12.85 -13.92 24.91
CA GLN A 15 13.37 -14.44 23.65
C GLN A 15 14.74 -13.79 23.45
N ALA A 16 15.78 -14.62 23.31
CA ALA A 16 17.13 -14.13 23.07
C ALA A 16 17.07 -13.15 21.90
N ALA A 17 17.62 -11.95 22.07
CA ALA A 17 17.67 -10.97 21.01
C ALA A 17 18.28 -11.64 19.77
N PRO A 18 17.62 -11.56 18.59
CA PRO A 18 18.10 -12.22 17.40
C PRO A 18 19.55 -11.81 17.14
N ALA A 19 20.40 -12.79 16.84
CA ALA A 19 21.81 -12.53 16.54
C ALA A 19 21.91 -11.46 15.44
N ASN A 20 22.85 -10.52 15.58
CA ASN A 20 23.06 -9.46 14.60
C ASN A 20 23.72 -10.05 13.34
N VAL A 21 22.89 -10.66 12.49
CA VAL A 21 23.28 -11.29 11.23
C VAL A 21 23.04 -10.31 10.10
N ARG A 22 23.97 -10.28 9.14
CA ARG A 22 23.80 -9.51 7.92
C ARG A 22 22.57 -9.99 7.16
N LEU A 23 21.61 -9.09 6.91
CA LEU A 23 20.47 -9.41 6.06
C LEU A 23 20.95 -9.84 4.66
N PRO A 24 20.46 -10.97 4.13
CA PRO A 24 20.83 -11.43 2.80
C PRO A 24 20.37 -10.42 1.75
N LYS A 25 21.13 -10.30 0.66
CA LYS A 25 20.68 -9.46 -0.47
C LYS A 25 19.42 -10.09 -1.07
N PRO A 26 18.33 -9.32 -1.26
CA PRO A 26 17.11 -9.83 -1.87
C PRO A 26 17.41 -10.40 -3.26
N ARG A 27 16.90 -11.60 -3.53
CA ARG A 27 17.00 -12.26 -4.85
C ARG A 27 15.61 -12.31 -5.47
N MET A 28 15.49 -11.90 -6.72
CA MET A 28 14.23 -11.96 -7.44
C MET A 28 13.85 -13.42 -7.74
N GLN A 29 12.60 -13.78 -7.44
CA GLN A 29 12.06 -15.13 -7.59
C GLN A 29 10.96 -15.14 -8.66
N TRP A 30 11.34 -14.98 -9.93
CA TRP A 30 10.41 -14.87 -11.05
C TRP A 30 9.44 -16.04 -11.17
N GLY A 31 9.89 -17.27 -10.93
CA GLY A 31 9.01 -18.45 -10.98
C GLY A 31 7.89 -18.41 -9.93
N THR A 32 8.21 -17.97 -8.71
CA THR A 32 7.24 -17.76 -7.63
C THR A 32 6.25 -16.66 -8.01
N ALA A 33 6.76 -15.51 -8.47
CA ALA A 33 5.94 -14.38 -8.85
C ALA A 33 4.98 -14.67 -10.02
N LEU A 34 5.42 -15.41 -11.03
CA LEU A 34 4.56 -15.78 -12.16
C LEU A 34 3.46 -16.76 -11.76
N LYS A 35 3.73 -17.70 -10.84
CA LYS A 35 2.72 -18.61 -10.29
C LYS A 35 1.69 -17.84 -9.45
N ALA A 36 2.15 -16.93 -8.60
CA ALA A 36 1.28 -16.08 -7.79
C ALA A 36 0.43 -15.16 -8.67
N LEU A 37 1.01 -14.56 -9.72
CA LEU A 37 0.27 -13.77 -10.70
C LEU A 37 -0.81 -14.62 -11.39
N GLN A 38 -0.51 -15.86 -11.79
CA GLN A 38 -1.51 -16.72 -12.41
C GLN A 38 -2.68 -17.00 -11.47
N ARG A 39 -2.42 -17.23 -10.17
CA ARG A 39 -3.47 -17.40 -9.15
C ARG A 39 -4.30 -16.14 -8.99
N LEU A 40 -3.65 -14.98 -8.85
CA LEU A 40 -4.33 -13.68 -8.74
C LEU A 40 -5.20 -13.36 -9.97
N LEU A 41 -4.74 -13.71 -11.17
CA LEU A 41 -5.52 -13.51 -12.40
C LEU A 41 -6.70 -14.48 -12.54
N ASN A 42 -6.68 -15.60 -11.81
CA ASN A 42 -7.78 -16.57 -11.76
C ASN A 42 -8.77 -16.26 -10.63
N ASP A 43 -8.29 -15.67 -9.52
CA ASP A 43 -9.08 -15.22 -8.39
C ASP A 43 -8.57 -13.87 -7.88
N LYS A 44 -9.28 -12.79 -8.23
CA LYS A 44 -8.90 -11.42 -7.87
C LYS A 44 -9.02 -11.13 -6.37
N GLU A 45 -9.79 -11.94 -5.64
CA GLU A 45 -10.00 -11.79 -4.19
C GLU A 45 -8.87 -12.43 -3.37
N ASP A 46 -7.99 -13.22 -4.00
CA ASP A 46 -6.79 -13.80 -3.37
C ASP A 46 -5.67 -12.75 -3.26
N THR A 47 -5.93 -11.75 -2.41
CA THR A 47 -5.02 -10.62 -2.15
C THR A 47 -3.68 -11.05 -1.54
N GLY A 48 -3.60 -12.26 -0.96
CA GLY A 48 -2.34 -12.87 -0.51
C GLY A 48 -1.31 -12.99 -1.63
N GLN A 49 -1.75 -13.28 -2.86
CA GLN A 49 -0.87 -13.39 -4.02
C GLN A 49 -0.16 -12.06 -4.34
N VAL A 50 -0.79 -10.91 -4.06
CA VAL A 50 -0.14 -9.60 -4.25
C VAL A 50 1.10 -9.50 -3.38
N PHE A 51 1.01 -9.89 -2.10
CA PHE A 51 2.15 -9.90 -1.18
C PHE A 51 3.24 -10.89 -1.61
N GLU A 52 2.85 -12.07 -2.10
CA GLU A 52 3.80 -13.05 -2.63
C GLU A 52 4.57 -12.49 -3.85
N ILE A 53 3.89 -11.83 -4.78
CA ILE A 53 4.49 -11.17 -5.93
C ILE A 53 5.46 -10.06 -5.49
N MET A 54 5.04 -9.20 -4.54
CA MET A 54 5.89 -8.12 -4.02
C MET A 54 7.15 -8.67 -3.37
N ARG A 55 7.01 -9.67 -2.48
CA ARG A 55 8.13 -10.35 -1.81
C ARG A 55 9.09 -10.97 -2.82
N ALA A 56 8.56 -11.57 -3.87
CA ALA A 56 9.33 -12.24 -4.90
C ALA A 56 10.09 -11.27 -5.82
N LEU A 57 9.56 -10.09 -6.14
CA LEU A 57 10.11 -9.23 -7.20
C LEU A 57 10.60 -7.84 -6.77
N ASN A 58 10.17 -7.31 -5.62
CA ASN A 58 10.50 -5.93 -5.27
C ASN A 58 11.99 -5.73 -4.93
N GLY A 59 12.74 -6.79 -4.64
CA GLY A 59 14.20 -6.73 -4.54
C GLY A 59 14.64 -5.67 -3.53
N THR A 60 15.39 -4.65 -3.99
CA THR A 60 15.87 -3.55 -3.15
C THR A 60 14.90 -2.36 -3.06
N SER A 61 13.75 -2.37 -3.75
CA SER A 61 12.90 -1.17 -3.90
C SER A 61 12.47 -0.57 -2.56
N THR A 62 12.17 -1.40 -1.56
CA THR A 62 11.82 -0.95 -0.21
C THR A 62 12.99 -0.25 0.47
N ALA A 63 14.20 -0.80 0.35
CA ALA A 63 15.42 -0.17 0.86
C ALA A 63 15.70 1.13 0.12
N ASP A 64 15.56 1.15 -1.20
CA ASP A 64 15.77 2.34 -2.04
C ASP A 64 14.77 3.46 -1.69
N CYS A 65 13.50 3.10 -1.44
CA CYS A 65 12.50 4.03 -0.93
C CYS A 65 12.89 4.57 0.44
N TYR A 66 13.34 3.73 1.37
CA TYR A 66 13.79 4.18 2.69
C TYR A 66 14.99 5.14 2.58
N GLN A 67 15.99 4.82 1.75
CA GLN A 67 17.11 5.71 1.51
C GLN A 67 16.67 7.04 0.88
N ARG A 68 15.73 7.01 -0.07
CA ARG A 68 15.13 8.22 -0.64
C ARG A 68 14.37 9.04 0.39
N LEU A 69 13.68 8.41 1.35
CA LEU A 69 13.01 9.14 2.43
C LEU A 69 14.01 9.99 3.20
N LEU A 70 15.16 9.42 3.58
CA LEU A 70 16.21 10.11 4.34
C LEU A 70 16.83 11.31 3.61
N THR A 71 16.65 11.45 2.29
CA THR A 71 17.13 12.62 1.54
C THR A 71 16.12 13.77 1.47
N THR A 72 14.91 13.58 2.01
CA THR A 72 13.88 14.63 2.05
C THR A 72 13.97 15.44 3.34
N THR A 73 13.51 16.71 3.30
CA THR A 73 13.57 17.63 4.45
C THR A 73 12.92 17.07 5.72
N GLN A 74 11.76 16.42 5.59
CA GLN A 74 11.03 15.85 6.74
C GLN A 74 11.36 14.38 6.99
N GLY A 75 11.99 13.68 6.03
CA GLY A 75 12.10 12.24 6.07
C GLY A 75 13.00 11.70 7.17
N GLY A 76 14.01 12.46 7.60
CA GLY A 76 14.81 12.10 8.79
C GLY A 76 13.96 12.02 10.06
N ARG A 77 13.05 12.98 10.26
CA ARG A 77 12.09 12.94 11.38
C ARG A 77 11.10 11.79 11.23
N ILE A 78 10.48 11.64 10.05
CA ILE A 78 9.50 10.57 9.79
C ILE A 78 10.14 9.19 10.04
N ALA A 79 11.35 8.96 9.55
CA ALA A 79 12.09 7.72 9.75
C ALA A 79 12.62 7.51 11.18
N TYR A 80 12.75 8.58 11.98
CA TYR A 80 13.12 8.49 13.39
C TYR A 80 11.91 8.16 14.26
N GLU A 81 10.78 8.84 14.03
CA GLU A 81 9.51 8.63 14.73
C GLU A 81 8.92 7.26 14.41
N ARG A 82 9.11 6.77 13.17
CA ARG A 82 8.67 5.43 12.71
C ARG A 82 7.23 5.13 13.09
N GLN A 83 6.37 6.12 12.95
CA GLN A 83 4.97 5.92 13.22
C GLN A 83 4.42 4.77 12.37
N GLU A 84 3.78 3.82 13.03
CA GLU A 84 3.00 2.77 12.38
C GLU A 84 1.65 3.38 12.01
N LEU A 85 1.39 3.53 10.71
CA LEU A 85 0.19 4.22 10.24
C LEU A 85 -1.06 3.39 10.47
N ALA A 86 -0.95 2.06 10.43
CA ALA A 86 -2.04 1.15 10.76
C ALA A 86 -2.74 1.54 12.07
N ASP A 87 -1.99 1.84 13.14
CA ASP A 87 -2.56 2.17 14.45
C ASP A 87 -3.45 3.43 14.39
N ARG A 88 -3.06 4.43 13.59
CA ARG A 88 -3.86 5.64 13.38
C ARG A 88 -5.07 5.38 12.50
N LEU A 89 -4.89 4.63 11.42
CA LEU A 89 -5.95 4.35 10.44
C LEU A 89 -7.02 3.39 10.99
N MET A 90 -6.74 2.70 12.10
CA MET A 90 -7.70 1.87 12.85
C MET A 90 -8.39 2.62 14.00
N ASP A 91 -7.97 3.83 14.34
CA ASP A 91 -8.58 4.62 15.42
C ASP A 91 -9.80 5.38 14.89
N ASP A 92 -10.98 4.79 15.10
CA ASP A 92 -12.26 5.39 14.69
C ASP A 92 -12.48 6.78 15.28
N ALA A 93 -12.11 6.99 16.55
CA ALA A 93 -12.29 8.28 17.20
C ALA A 93 -11.38 9.35 16.57
N TRP A 94 -10.16 8.96 16.19
CA TRP A 94 -9.27 9.82 15.44
C TRP A 94 -9.79 10.12 14.04
N LEU A 95 -10.26 9.12 13.29
CA LEU A 95 -10.86 9.32 11.97
C LEU A 95 -12.11 10.23 12.02
N ASP A 96 -12.94 10.06 13.05
CA ASP A 96 -14.12 10.92 13.29
C ASP A 96 -13.76 12.36 13.63
N SER A 97 -12.55 12.59 14.17
CA SER A 97 -12.05 13.94 14.46
C SER A 97 -11.63 14.72 13.21
N LEU A 98 -11.43 14.05 12.07
CA LEU A 98 -10.97 14.68 10.82
C LEU A 98 -12.09 15.50 10.19
N ALA A 99 -11.79 16.79 9.93
CA ALA A 99 -12.74 17.74 9.41
C ALA A 99 -13.29 17.33 8.02
N PRO A 100 -14.57 17.61 7.72
CA PRO A 100 -15.15 17.34 6.40
C PRO A 100 -14.33 17.95 5.25
N GLY A 101 -14.23 17.24 4.13
CA GLY A 101 -13.51 17.69 2.94
C GLY A 101 -11.98 17.52 2.98
N THR A 102 -11.44 16.98 4.07
CA THR A 102 -10.02 16.59 4.14
C THR A 102 -9.76 15.24 3.46
N VAL A 103 -8.50 14.94 3.16
CA VAL A 103 -8.08 13.60 2.69
C VAL A 103 -8.52 12.53 3.69
N GLY A 104 -8.40 12.80 4.98
CA GLY A 104 -8.77 11.90 6.05
C GLY A 104 -10.27 11.64 6.16
N ALA A 105 -11.10 12.67 6.00
CA ALA A 105 -12.55 12.48 5.93
C ALA A 105 -12.95 11.61 4.73
N ALA A 106 -12.36 11.86 3.56
CA ALA A 106 -12.61 11.03 2.38
C ALA A 106 -12.12 9.58 2.55
N TYR A 107 -10.99 9.38 3.22
CA TYR A 107 -10.49 8.04 3.57
C TYR A 107 -11.43 7.31 4.53
N ARG A 108 -11.88 7.98 5.60
CA ARG A 108 -12.86 7.42 6.56
C ARG A 108 -14.12 6.97 5.85
N ASP A 109 -14.68 7.82 4.99
CA ASP A 109 -15.91 7.53 4.26
C ASP A 109 -15.72 6.33 3.31
N PHE A 110 -14.55 6.24 2.67
CA PHE A 110 -14.17 5.12 1.80
C PHE A 110 -14.03 3.77 2.53
N VAL A 111 -13.34 3.74 3.67
CA VAL A 111 -13.17 2.49 4.44
C VAL A 111 -14.51 2.00 4.98
N ARG A 112 -15.38 2.92 5.41
CA ARG A 112 -16.71 2.60 5.95
C ARG A 112 -17.70 2.16 4.87
N SER A 113 -17.63 2.70 3.66
CA SER A 113 -18.53 2.28 2.56
C SER A 113 -18.27 0.87 2.07
N GLU A 114 -17.07 0.34 2.32
CA GLU A 114 -16.60 -0.94 1.81
C GLU A 114 -16.59 -2.06 2.87
N GLU A 115 -17.07 -1.80 4.10
CA GLU A 115 -17.00 -2.72 5.26
C GLU A 115 -15.58 -3.26 5.54
N LEU A 116 -14.55 -2.49 5.20
CA LEU A 116 -13.16 -2.90 5.38
C LEU A 116 -12.66 -2.53 6.79
N SER A 117 -11.93 -3.42 7.43
CA SER A 117 -11.05 -3.06 8.54
C SER A 117 -9.59 -3.05 8.06
N ALA A 118 -8.84 -2.00 8.40
CA ALA A 118 -7.38 -1.98 8.16
C ALA A 118 -6.68 -3.16 8.88
N GLU A 119 -7.31 -3.72 9.91
CA GLU A 119 -6.93 -4.97 10.57
C GLU A 119 -6.98 -6.18 9.62
N GLY A 120 -7.99 -6.30 8.75
CA GLY A 120 -8.09 -7.40 7.78
C GLY A 120 -6.93 -7.44 6.78
N LEU A 121 -6.51 -6.27 6.27
CA LEU A 121 -5.34 -6.14 5.41
C LEU A 121 -4.02 -6.39 6.17
N ALA A 122 -3.98 -5.97 7.44
CA ALA A 122 -2.83 -6.21 8.30
C ALA A 122 -2.67 -7.70 8.66
N GLU A 123 -3.79 -8.41 8.88
CA GLU A 123 -3.84 -9.84 9.19
C GLU A 123 -3.41 -10.70 8.00
N VAL A 124 -3.89 -10.40 6.79
CA VAL A 124 -3.45 -11.08 5.55
C VAL A 124 -1.94 -10.93 5.36
N SER A 125 -1.38 -9.75 5.68
CA SER A 125 0.06 -9.53 5.66
C SER A 125 0.82 -10.29 6.76
N ARG A 126 0.19 -10.62 7.89
CA ARG A 126 0.79 -11.37 9.01
C ARG A 126 0.76 -12.88 8.78
N ILE A 127 -0.26 -13.41 8.12
CA ILE A 127 -0.48 -14.85 7.90
C ILE A 127 0.66 -15.53 7.11
N GLU A 128 1.49 -14.79 6.36
CA GLU A 128 2.50 -15.38 5.46
C GLU A 128 3.99 -15.15 5.80
N GLY A 129 4.36 -14.61 6.96
CA GLY A 129 5.79 -14.62 7.30
C GLY A 129 6.27 -13.82 8.51
N ASN A 130 7.00 -14.52 9.39
CA ASN A 130 7.67 -14.07 10.61
C ASN A 130 8.70 -12.91 10.46
N GLU A 131 8.86 -12.30 9.28
CA GLU A 131 9.73 -11.13 9.07
C GLU A 131 9.01 -9.78 9.28
N VAL A 132 7.67 -9.79 9.30
CA VAL A 132 6.85 -8.55 9.33
C VAL A 132 6.92 -7.82 10.67
N ASP A 133 7.20 -8.51 11.78
CA ASP A 133 7.26 -7.90 13.12
C ASP A 133 8.67 -7.54 13.57
N ILE A 134 9.68 -7.71 12.69
CA ILE A 134 11.05 -7.28 13.02
C ILE A 134 11.08 -5.75 13.06
N VAL A 135 11.62 -5.22 14.15
CA VAL A 135 11.94 -3.79 14.28
C VAL A 135 13.14 -3.48 13.38
N HIS A 136 12.87 -3.26 12.11
CA HIS A 136 13.87 -2.95 11.08
C HIS A 136 13.36 -1.83 10.16
N PRO A 137 14.17 -0.83 9.78
CA PRO A 137 13.72 0.30 8.96
C PRO A 137 13.11 -0.11 7.62
N TYR A 138 13.64 -1.17 6.99
CA TYR A 138 13.06 -1.68 5.74
C TYR A 138 11.74 -2.42 5.95
N ALA A 139 11.57 -3.11 7.09
CA ALA A 139 10.29 -3.73 7.43
C ALA A 139 9.23 -2.65 7.68
N TRP A 140 9.59 -1.61 8.44
CA TRP A 140 8.74 -0.42 8.64
C TRP A 140 8.37 0.28 7.33
N MET A 141 9.32 0.48 6.40
CA MET A 141 9.01 1.07 5.09
C MET A 141 8.08 0.18 4.25
N GLY A 142 8.20 -1.15 4.38
CA GLY A 142 7.27 -2.10 3.77
C GLY A 142 5.84 -1.94 4.31
N ARG A 143 5.68 -1.92 5.63
CA ARG A 143 4.38 -1.67 6.30
C ARG A 143 3.82 -0.30 5.93
N ARG A 144 4.64 0.75 5.98
CA ARG A 144 4.26 2.09 5.52
C ARG A 144 3.72 2.08 4.09
N THR A 145 4.38 1.38 3.17
CA THR A 145 3.94 1.30 1.76
C THR A 145 2.57 0.62 1.64
N ARG A 146 2.33 -0.44 2.44
CA ARG A 146 1.03 -1.11 2.52
C ARG A 146 -0.03 -0.18 3.09
N ASP A 147 0.23 0.43 4.25
CA ASP A 147 -0.76 1.21 5.00
C ASP A 147 -1.26 2.45 4.24
N VAL A 148 -0.40 3.06 3.41
CA VAL A 148 -0.79 4.24 2.63
C VAL A 148 -1.47 3.92 1.30
N HIS A 149 -1.53 2.64 0.92
CA HIS A 149 -2.09 2.22 -0.37
C HIS A 149 -3.54 2.68 -0.54
N ASP A 150 -4.37 2.45 0.49
CA ASP A 150 -5.78 2.84 0.46
C ASP A 150 -5.95 4.37 0.41
N ILE A 151 -5.03 5.11 1.01
CA ILE A 151 -5.01 6.58 0.90
C ILE A 151 -4.68 7.00 -0.54
N TRP A 152 -3.91 6.20 -1.28
CA TRP A 152 -3.62 6.49 -2.69
C TRP A 152 -4.84 6.29 -3.59
N HIS A 153 -5.80 5.41 -3.25
CA HIS A 153 -7.11 5.40 -3.92
C HIS A 153 -7.79 6.76 -3.81
N ILE A 154 -7.84 7.33 -2.60
CA ILE A 154 -8.43 8.65 -2.34
C ILE A 154 -7.72 9.75 -3.13
N LEU A 155 -6.40 9.81 -3.02
CA LEU A 155 -5.62 10.86 -3.68
C LEU A 155 -5.75 10.77 -5.21
N SER A 156 -5.67 9.55 -5.76
CA SER A 156 -5.71 9.31 -7.21
C SER A 156 -7.11 9.26 -7.81
N GLY A 157 -8.17 9.14 -7.01
CA GLY A 157 -9.54 8.98 -7.52
C GLY A 157 -9.80 7.65 -8.22
N TYR A 158 -8.95 6.64 -8.01
CA TYR A 158 -9.22 5.27 -8.44
C TYR A 158 -10.02 4.56 -7.36
N HIS A 159 -11.16 3.99 -7.70
CA HIS A 159 -11.94 3.16 -6.78
C HIS A 159 -11.43 1.71 -6.75
N ARG A 160 -12.06 0.85 -5.95
CA ARG A 160 -11.67 -0.56 -5.76
C ARG A 160 -12.25 -1.53 -6.80
N ASP A 161 -12.91 -0.99 -7.82
CA ASP A 161 -13.28 -1.79 -8.98
C ASP A 161 -12.03 -2.33 -9.68
N GLY A 162 -12.19 -3.41 -10.46
CA GLY A 162 -11.05 -4.11 -11.08
C GLY A 162 -10.15 -3.22 -11.94
N LEU A 163 -10.72 -2.20 -12.61
CA LEU A 163 -9.94 -1.23 -13.39
C LEU A 163 -9.22 -0.22 -12.50
N GLY A 164 -9.87 0.30 -11.47
CA GLY A 164 -9.33 1.25 -10.52
C GLY A 164 -8.13 0.68 -9.79
N GLU A 165 -8.24 -0.55 -9.29
CA GLU A 165 -7.13 -1.34 -8.73
C GLU A 165 -5.97 -1.46 -9.73
N SER A 166 -6.26 -1.85 -10.97
CA SER A 166 -5.24 -1.99 -12.03
C SER A 166 -4.53 -0.67 -12.33
N CYS A 167 -5.26 0.44 -12.33
CA CYS A 167 -4.69 1.76 -12.53
C CYS A 167 -3.84 2.21 -11.33
N LEU A 168 -4.28 1.92 -10.11
CA LEU A 168 -3.52 2.23 -8.90
C LEU A 168 -2.26 1.38 -8.77
N VAL A 169 -2.28 0.11 -9.17
CA VAL A 169 -1.09 -0.74 -9.26
C VAL A 169 -0.04 -0.11 -10.21
N ALA A 170 -0.47 0.38 -11.38
CA ALA A 170 0.42 1.06 -12.31
C ALA A 170 0.97 2.38 -11.75
N PHE A 171 0.13 3.15 -11.05
CA PHE A 171 0.53 4.34 -10.30
C PHE A 171 1.57 3.99 -9.22
N SER A 172 1.35 2.90 -8.49
CA SER A 172 2.20 2.42 -7.40
C SER A 172 3.59 1.98 -7.88
N TYR A 173 3.66 1.34 -9.06
CA TYR A 173 4.94 1.09 -9.71
C TYR A 173 5.70 2.38 -9.99
N ALA A 174 5.03 3.43 -10.46
CA ALA A 174 5.68 4.70 -10.75
C ALA A 174 6.31 5.34 -9.49
N GLN A 175 5.64 5.19 -8.35
CA GLN A 175 6.04 5.75 -7.04
C GLN A 175 7.13 4.94 -6.32
N THR A 176 7.08 3.61 -6.42
CA THR A 176 7.94 2.71 -5.61
C THR A 176 9.06 2.05 -6.41
N LYS A 177 8.91 1.92 -7.73
CA LYS A 177 9.77 1.13 -8.63
C LYS A 177 9.86 -0.37 -8.27
N GLY A 178 8.97 -0.89 -7.43
CA GLY A 178 8.89 -2.31 -7.14
C GLY A 178 8.38 -3.10 -8.36
N LEU A 179 9.16 -4.06 -8.85
CA LEU A 179 8.82 -4.82 -10.06
C LEU A 179 7.57 -5.71 -9.88
N GLY A 180 7.17 -6.02 -8.65
CA GLY A 180 5.91 -6.73 -8.40
C GLY A 180 4.70 -5.92 -8.91
N TRP A 181 4.66 -4.61 -8.65
CA TRP A 181 3.64 -3.71 -9.17
C TRP A 181 3.63 -3.69 -10.70
N ALA A 182 4.81 -3.63 -11.33
CA ALA A 182 4.91 -3.67 -12.78
C ALA A 182 4.37 -4.99 -13.36
N LEU A 183 4.69 -6.12 -12.73
CA LEU A 183 4.21 -7.43 -13.17
C LEU A 183 2.67 -7.51 -13.12
N ILE A 184 2.06 -7.07 -12.02
CA ILE A 184 0.59 -7.08 -11.85
C ILE A 184 -0.07 -6.13 -12.88
N ALA A 185 0.45 -4.91 -13.04
CA ALA A 185 -0.08 -3.96 -14.04
C ALA A 185 -0.01 -4.52 -15.47
N LEU A 186 1.09 -5.21 -15.82
CA LEU A 186 1.24 -5.86 -17.12
C LEU A 186 0.29 -7.05 -17.27
N GLY A 187 0.08 -7.83 -16.22
CA GLY A 187 -0.89 -8.92 -16.19
C GLY A 187 -2.32 -8.43 -16.46
N ALA A 188 -2.75 -7.40 -15.71
CA ALA A 188 -4.04 -6.75 -15.90
C ALA A 188 -4.18 -6.20 -17.33
N ALA A 189 -3.23 -5.37 -17.79
CA ALA A 189 -3.27 -4.80 -19.13
C ALA A 189 -3.27 -5.86 -20.24
N SER A 190 -2.58 -6.98 -20.06
CA SER A 190 -2.59 -8.09 -21.01
C SER A 190 -3.97 -8.76 -21.06
N ARG A 191 -4.63 -8.94 -19.91
CA ARG A 191 -5.96 -9.55 -19.83
C ARG A 191 -7.06 -8.66 -20.40
N SER A 192 -6.88 -7.35 -20.33
CA SER A 192 -7.80 -6.35 -20.87
C SER A 192 -7.66 -6.09 -22.38
N ARG A 193 -6.75 -6.76 -23.09
CA ARG A 193 -6.57 -6.57 -24.53
C ARG A 193 -7.79 -7.05 -25.30
N GLY A 194 -8.24 -6.25 -26.28
CA GLY A 194 -9.40 -6.58 -27.10
C GLY A 194 -10.76 -6.29 -26.44
N SER A 195 -10.77 -5.63 -25.28
CA SER A 195 -12.00 -5.10 -24.69
C SER A 195 -12.57 -3.93 -25.51
N ASP A 196 -13.90 -3.76 -25.46
CA ASP A 196 -14.62 -2.63 -26.03
C ASP A 196 -14.27 -1.29 -25.36
N TYR A 197 -13.72 -1.34 -24.13
CA TYR A 197 -13.34 -0.16 -23.36
C TYR A 197 -11.82 0.06 -23.33
N PRO A 198 -11.35 1.32 -23.17
CA PRO A 198 -9.94 1.67 -23.23
C PRO A 198 -9.13 1.32 -21.95
N TYR A 199 -9.32 0.13 -21.37
CA TYR A 199 -8.69 -0.29 -20.11
C TYR A 199 -7.16 -0.17 -20.11
N VAL A 200 -6.50 -0.65 -21.17
CA VAL A 200 -5.03 -0.56 -21.28
C VAL A 200 -4.55 0.89 -21.26
N LYS A 201 -5.33 1.80 -21.87
CA LYS A 201 -5.01 3.24 -21.85
C LYS A 201 -5.24 3.84 -20.46
N ALA A 202 -6.28 3.42 -19.74
CA ALA A 202 -6.51 3.86 -18.37
C ALA A 202 -5.39 3.40 -17.42
N ILE A 203 -4.97 2.14 -17.50
CA ILE A 203 -3.85 1.59 -16.71
C ILE A 203 -2.56 2.36 -17.03
N TRP A 204 -2.29 2.62 -18.32
CA TRP A 204 -1.14 3.42 -18.73
C TRP A 204 -1.21 4.86 -18.20
N GLN A 205 -2.39 5.50 -18.22
CA GLN A 205 -2.60 6.81 -17.61
C GLN A 205 -2.31 6.76 -16.10
N GLY A 206 -2.67 5.69 -15.39
CA GLY A 206 -2.29 5.49 -13.99
C GLY A 206 -0.79 5.56 -13.76
N TYR A 207 0.00 4.87 -14.58
CA TYR A 207 1.47 4.98 -14.54
C TYR A 207 1.96 6.41 -14.84
N GLN A 208 1.41 7.08 -15.85
CA GLN A 208 1.80 8.44 -16.21
C GLN A 208 1.50 9.44 -15.09
N ARG A 209 0.31 9.35 -14.49
CA ARG A 209 -0.12 10.17 -13.34
C ARG A 209 0.78 9.92 -12.14
N GLY A 210 1.07 8.66 -11.81
CA GLY A 210 1.98 8.29 -10.74
C GLY A 210 3.40 8.78 -10.97
N LYS A 211 3.87 8.84 -12.22
CA LYS A 211 5.20 9.38 -12.55
C LYS A 211 5.25 10.90 -12.44
N ALA A 212 4.17 11.60 -12.76
CA ALA A 212 4.07 13.05 -12.70
C ALA A 212 3.85 13.58 -11.27
N ALA A 213 3.18 12.81 -10.42
CA ALA A 213 2.92 13.17 -9.04
C ALA A 213 4.22 13.31 -8.22
N ARG A 214 4.15 14.13 -7.16
CA ARG A 214 5.16 14.15 -6.10
C ARG A 214 5.27 12.76 -5.46
N TRP A 215 6.38 12.53 -4.77
CA TRP A 215 6.67 11.21 -4.23
C TRP A 215 5.92 10.98 -2.91
N LEU A 216 4.89 10.14 -2.96
CA LEU A 216 3.88 10.04 -1.92
C LEU A 216 4.35 9.29 -0.67
N LEU A 217 5.34 8.39 -0.78
CA LEU A 217 5.89 7.70 0.40
C LEU A 217 6.67 8.66 1.33
N GLY A 218 7.09 9.81 0.80
CA GLY A 218 7.79 10.86 1.54
C GLY A 218 6.89 11.84 2.29
N GLU A 219 5.57 11.76 2.09
CA GLU A 219 4.62 12.68 2.74
C GLU A 219 4.49 12.37 4.24
N ASP A 220 4.18 13.41 5.00
CA ASP A 220 3.75 13.32 6.39
C ASP A 220 2.24 13.02 6.41
N TYR A 221 1.86 11.78 6.65
CA TYR A 221 0.48 11.34 6.51
C TYR A 221 -0.46 11.88 7.59
N GLU A 222 0.02 12.13 8.81
CA GLU A 222 -0.81 12.79 9.83
C GLU A 222 -1.21 14.19 9.37
N ARG A 223 -0.25 14.93 8.80
CA ARG A 223 -0.52 16.26 8.24
C ARG A 223 -1.38 16.18 6.98
N LEU A 224 -1.07 15.25 6.06
CA LEU A 224 -1.79 15.07 4.80
C LEU A 224 -3.27 14.74 5.03
N LEU A 225 -3.56 13.87 6.01
CA LEU A 225 -4.93 13.48 6.32
C LEU A 225 -5.79 14.63 6.86
N ASN A 226 -5.16 15.70 7.37
CA ASN A 226 -5.82 16.94 7.78
C ASN A 226 -5.89 18.00 6.66
N GLU A 227 -5.29 17.76 5.50
CA GLU A 227 -5.30 18.70 4.37
C GLU A 227 -6.60 18.57 3.57
N PRO A 228 -7.19 19.67 3.07
CA PRO A 228 -8.29 19.60 2.11
C PRO A 228 -7.89 18.76 0.88
N LEU A 229 -8.76 17.83 0.46
CA LEU A 229 -8.42 16.83 -0.57
C LEU A 229 -7.95 17.48 -1.89
N ASP A 230 -8.64 18.52 -2.35
CA ASP A 230 -8.30 19.18 -3.60
C ASP A 230 -6.97 19.94 -3.51
N ALA A 231 -6.69 20.58 -2.36
CA ALA A 231 -5.41 21.25 -2.10
C ALA A 231 -4.26 20.24 -2.06
N ALA A 232 -4.47 19.08 -1.43
CA ALA A 232 -3.50 17.99 -1.42
C ALA A 232 -3.21 17.49 -2.84
N ARG A 233 -4.24 17.24 -3.66
CA ARG A 233 -4.08 16.82 -5.06
C ARG A 233 -3.30 17.85 -5.88
N GLU A 234 -3.64 19.12 -5.75
CA GLU A 234 -2.93 20.21 -6.45
C GLU A 234 -1.46 20.26 -6.05
N ARG A 235 -1.16 20.32 -4.75
CA ARG A 235 0.20 20.37 -4.20
C ARG A 235 1.04 19.16 -4.62
N LEU A 236 0.42 17.98 -4.63
CA LEU A 236 1.05 16.71 -5.02
C LEU A 236 1.11 16.53 -6.54
N GLY A 237 0.52 17.42 -7.34
CA GLY A 237 0.50 17.31 -8.80
C GLY A 237 -0.29 16.11 -9.32
N ILE A 238 -1.32 15.68 -8.58
CA ILE A 238 -2.18 14.56 -8.94
C ILE A 238 -3.33 15.08 -9.82
N THR A 239 -3.20 14.89 -11.13
CA THR A 239 -4.20 15.29 -12.12
C THR A 239 -5.40 14.34 -12.12
N PRO A 240 -6.59 14.72 -12.62
CA PRO A 240 -7.77 13.84 -12.67
C PRO A 240 -7.59 12.55 -13.48
N ALA A 241 -8.40 11.53 -13.18
CA ALA A 241 -8.30 10.18 -13.75
C ALA A 241 -9.09 10.06 -15.08
N THR A 242 -8.86 10.96 -16.03
CA THR A 242 -9.82 11.23 -17.12
C THR A 242 -10.22 10.02 -17.97
N ILE A 243 -9.32 9.07 -18.23
CA ILE A 243 -9.66 7.87 -19.03
C ILE A 243 -10.46 6.88 -18.18
N TYR A 244 -10.06 6.68 -16.93
CA TYR A 244 -10.79 5.83 -15.99
C TYR A 244 -12.20 6.36 -15.73
N GLU A 245 -12.34 7.66 -15.53
CA GLU A 245 -13.63 8.33 -15.33
C GLU A 245 -14.53 8.27 -16.57
N SER A 246 -13.95 8.23 -17.78
CA SER A 246 -14.71 8.11 -19.03
C SER A 246 -15.36 6.74 -19.26
N ILE A 247 -14.96 5.72 -18.51
CA ILE A 247 -15.51 4.37 -18.61
C ILE A 247 -16.72 4.24 -17.67
N PRO A 248 -17.87 3.73 -18.15
CA PRO A 248 -19.07 3.53 -17.33
C PRO A 248 -18.79 2.64 -16.11
N VAL A 249 -19.37 2.95 -14.96
CA VAL A 249 -19.09 2.27 -13.68
C VAL A 249 -19.32 0.77 -13.80
N GLU A 250 -20.41 0.36 -14.43
CA GLU A 250 -20.79 -1.03 -14.70
C GLU A 250 -19.79 -1.80 -15.57
N ALA A 251 -18.94 -1.11 -16.33
CA ALA A 251 -17.91 -1.72 -17.14
C ALA A 251 -16.58 -1.88 -16.38
N ARG A 252 -16.31 -1.09 -15.34
CA ARG A 252 -14.98 -1.00 -14.72
C ARG A 252 -14.50 -2.29 -14.08
N ASP A 253 -15.41 -3.10 -13.55
CA ASP A 253 -15.06 -4.43 -13.03
C ASP A 253 -14.69 -5.44 -14.11
N GLY A 254 -15.12 -5.22 -15.36
CA GLY A 254 -14.81 -6.10 -16.49
C GLY A 254 -13.36 -6.03 -16.97
N ALA A 255 -12.54 -5.12 -16.42
CA ALA A 255 -11.11 -5.01 -16.75
C ALA A 255 -10.28 -6.20 -16.26
N VAL A 256 -10.77 -6.92 -15.24
CA VAL A 256 -10.25 -8.21 -14.77
C VAL A 256 -11.41 -9.20 -14.88
N PRO A 257 -11.30 -10.29 -15.66
CA PRO A 257 -12.44 -11.11 -16.00
C PRO A 257 -13.09 -11.74 -14.78
N ALA A 258 -14.43 -11.81 -14.82
CA ALA A 258 -15.22 -12.63 -13.92
C ALA A 258 -14.83 -14.11 -14.03
N ARG A 259 -15.01 -14.84 -12.92
CA ARG A 259 -14.83 -16.29 -12.80
C ARG A 259 -15.24 -17.02 -14.09
N MET A 260 -14.34 -17.85 -14.63
CA MET A 260 -14.74 -18.96 -15.51
C MET A 260 -15.18 -20.15 -14.67
#